data_AF-A0A1F5UZR5-F1
#
_entry.id   AF-A0A1F5UZR5-F1
#
_cell.length_a   1.000
_cell.length_b   1.000
_cell.length_c   1.000
_cell.angle_alpha   90.00
_cell.angle_beta   90.00
_cell.angle_gamma   90.00
#
_symmetry.space_group_name_H-M   'P 1'
#
loop_
_entity.id
_entity.type
_entity.pdbx_description
1 polymer ?
#
loop_
_entity_poly.entity_id
_entity_poly.type
_entity_poly.pdbx_seq_one_letter_code
_entity_poly.pdbx_strand_id
1 'polypeptide(L)'
;MGSILENLEKQGRLLAPSFVFIDPFGFTGIPMSLIKNIVTNKRCEVFINFMIEELNRFLVLPQNEAAITETFGSDDWKKFKDVPNRESMLIAHYRDQLEKYAGIKYVRTFTIVNRHNKSDYYLVFGTNSETGLSKMKDAMWKVDPSGSFRFSDATYNSSQPLLFEDIPDFNRLNKSIIEKYKGLEVLVDDLESFVNIETSFRKEHLRTVLKKMEKATPLELIVLSSRKKKYTYPSGCKVKIN
;
A
#
# COMPACT_ATOMS: atom_id res chain seq x y z
N MET A 1 -25.50 2.44 -3.76
CA MET A 1 -24.64 2.80 -2.61
C MET A 1 -24.67 4.30 -2.30
N GLY A 2 -24.52 5.19 -3.30
CA GLY A 2 -24.56 6.65 -3.07
C GLY A 2 -25.80 7.13 -2.30
N SER A 3 -27.00 6.75 -2.74
CA SER A 3 -28.26 7.09 -2.06
C SER A 3 -28.36 6.58 -0.61
N ILE A 4 -27.70 5.47 -0.27
CA ILE A 4 -27.67 4.93 1.09
C ILE A 4 -26.79 5.82 1.97
N LEU A 5 -25.61 6.22 1.47
CA LEU A 5 -24.68 7.08 2.19
C LEU A 5 -25.25 8.49 2.40
N GLU A 6 -25.89 9.06 1.39
CA GLU A 6 -26.58 10.36 1.51
C GLU A 6 -27.70 10.33 2.57
N ASN A 7 -28.47 9.24 2.61
CA ASN A 7 -29.51 9.07 3.62
C ASN A 7 -28.95 8.91 5.03
N LEU A 8 -27.82 8.20 5.18
CA LEU A 8 -27.13 8.09 6.47
C LEU A 8 -26.60 9.45 6.93
N GLU A 9 -25.98 10.21 6.02
CA GLU A 9 -25.46 11.55 6.30
C GLU A 9 -26.58 12.51 6.72
N LYS A 10 -27.72 12.51 6.01
CA LYS A 10 -28.92 13.28 6.40
C LYS A 10 -29.46 12.92 7.78
N GLN A 11 -29.22 11.70 8.24
CA GLN A 11 -29.61 11.23 9.57
C GLN A 11 -28.53 11.46 10.65
N GLY A 12 -27.40 12.09 10.30
CA GLY A 12 -26.24 12.25 11.19
C GLY A 12 -25.56 10.92 11.54
N ARG A 13 -25.76 9.89 10.71
CA ARG A 13 -25.23 8.53 10.90
C ARG A 13 -24.09 8.28 9.93
N LEU A 14 -23.18 7.41 10.36
CA LEU A 14 -22.11 6.88 9.51
C LEU A 14 -22.46 5.46 9.07
N LEU A 15 -21.85 5.01 7.96
CA LEU A 15 -21.87 3.61 7.57
C LEU A 15 -21.38 2.75 8.75
N ALA A 16 -21.96 1.58 8.97
CA ALA A 16 -21.41 0.64 9.96
C ALA A 16 -19.97 0.25 9.59
N PRO A 17 -19.12 -0.18 10.55
CA PRO A 17 -17.80 -0.74 10.23
C PRO A 17 -17.91 -1.79 9.13
N SER A 18 -17.21 -1.56 8.01
CA SER A 18 -17.40 -2.32 6.78
C SER A 18 -16.09 -2.50 6.03
N PHE A 19 -15.88 -3.69 5.48
CA PHE A 19 -14.93 -3.93 4.41
C PHE A 19 -15.70 -3.90 3.09
N VAL A 20 -15.47 -2.87 2.27
CA VAL A 20 -16.23 -2.63 1.03
C VAL A 20 -15.38 -3.01 -0.17
N PHE A 21 -15.76 -4.10 -0.85
CA PHE A 21 -15.19 -4.47 -2.14
C PHE A 21 -15.92 -3.74 -3.28
N ILE A 22 -15.16 -3.06 -4.14
CA ILE A 22 -15.65 -2.19 -5.20
C ILE A 22 -15.10 -2.72 -6.53
N ASP A 23 -16.00 -3.26 -7.36
CA ASP A 23 -15.66 -3.90 -8.63
C ASP A 23 -16.41 -3.22 -9.79
N PRO A 24 -15.81 -2.22 -10.46
CA PRO A 24 -16.45 -1.48 -11.53
C PRO A 24 -16.54 -2.27 -12.84
N PHE A 25 -17.47 -1.86 -13.69
CA PHE A 25 -17.42 -2.20 -15.12
C PHE A 25 -16.49 -1.20 -15.82
N GLY A 26 -15.25 -1.62 -16.05
CA GLY A 26 -14.19 -0.76 -16.57
C GLY A 26 -13.74 0.30 -15.59
N PHE A 27 -13.56 1.54 -16.04
CA PHE A 27 -13.14 2.66 -15.19
C PHE A 27 -14.30 3.52 -14.67
N THR A 28 -15.55 3.09 -14.87
CA THR A 28 -16.74 3.88 -14.49
C THR A 28 -17.39 3.34 -13.23
N GLY A 29 -18.17 4.19 -12.53
CA GLY A 29 -18.92 3.76 -11.34
C GLY A 29 -18.12 3.73 -10.04
N ILE A 30 -16.90 4.27 -10.03
CA ILE A 30 -16.04 4.40 -8.85
C ILE A 30 -15.62 5.85 -8.59
N PRO A 31 -16.59 6.78 -8.42
CA PRO A 31 -16.25 8.18 -8.18
C PRO A 31 -15.46 8.32 -6.87
N MET A 32 -14.40 9.12 -6.89
CA MET A 32 -13.53 9.34 -5.73
C MET A 32 -14.31 9.89 -4.52
N SER A 33 -15.37 10.66 -4.77
CA SER A 33 -16.30 11.15 -3.74
C SER A 33 -17.04 10.03 -3.00
N LEU A 34 -17.43 8.95 -3.70
CA LEU A 34 -18.04 7.79 -3.07
C LEU A 34 -17.06 7.11 -2.12
N ILE A 35 -15.81 6.94 -2.55
CA ILE A 35 -14.75 6.33 -1.74
C ILE A 35 -14.51 7.17 -0.48
N LYS A 36 -14.38 8.50 -0.64
CA LYS A 36 -14.30 9.45 0.47
C LYS A 36 -15.44 9.26 1.47
N ASN A 37 -16.67 9.20 0.99
CA ASN A 37 -17.85 9.05 1.85
C ASN A 37 -17.86 7.73 2.63
N ILE A 38 -17.36 6.65 2.04
CA ILE A 38 -17.22 5.35 2.72
C ILE A 38 -16.19 5.46 3.86
N VAL A 39 -15.01 6.02 3.58
CA VAL A 39 -13.88 6.04 4.52
C VAL A 39 -13.96 7.19 5.55
N THR A 40 -14.93 8.10 5.42
CA THR A 40 -15.28 9.07 6.48
C THR A 40 -15.50 8.38 7.82
N ASN A 41 -16.11 7.19 7.83
CA ASN A 41 -16.00 6.31 8.98
C ASN A 41 -14.62 5.63 8.98
N LYS A 42 -13.77 5.98 9.94
CA LYS A 42 -12.43 5.41 10.12
C LYS A 42 -12.40 3.89 10.37
N ARG A 43 -13.55 3.27 10.64
CA ARG A 43 -13.74 1.82 10.77
C ARG A 43 -14.16 1.14 9.47
N CYS A 44 -14.22 1.88 8.37
CA CYS A 44 -14.44 1.34 7.03
C CYS A 44 -13.13 1.22 6.27
N GLU A 45 -13.08 0.21 5.42
CA GLU A 45 -11.94 -0.10 4.55
C GLU A 45 -12.48 -0.35 3.14
N VAL A 46 -11.69 0.01 2.14
CA VAL A 46 -12.06 -0.18 0.73
C VAL A 46 -11.07 -1.12 0.06
N PHE A 47 -11.58 -1.98 -0.80
CA PHE A 47 -10.79 -2.82 -1.68
C PHE A 47 -11.34 -2.66 -3.08
N ILE A 48 -10.55 -2.09 -3.98
CA ILE A 48 -11.02 -1.59 -5.27
C ILE A 48 -10.35 -2.37 -6.39
N ASN A 49 -11.13 -2.89 -7.32
CA ASN A 49 -10.62 -3.38 -8.58
C ASN A 49 -10.45 -2.20 -9.55
N PHE A 50 -9.21 -1.78 -9.80
CA PHE A 50 -8.88 -0.66 -10.65
C PHE A 50 -8.46 -1.14 -12.05
N MET A 51 -9.41 -1.04 -12.99
CA MET A 51 -9.31 -1.51 -14.37
C MET A 51 -8.37 -0.62 -15.22
N ILE A 52 -7.08 -0.67 -14.91
CA ILE A 52 -6.05 0.19 -15.51
C ILE A 52 -5.91 0.02 -17.02
N GLU A 53 -6.10 -1.20 -17.54
CA GLU A 53 -5.93 -1.50 -18.97
C GLU A 53 -6.95 -0.70 -19.78
N GLU A 54 -8.22 -0.79 -19.39
CA GLU A 54 -9.32 -0.09 -20.02
C GLU A 54 -9.19 1.42 -19.85
N LEU A 55 -8.85 1.88 -18.63
CA LEU A 55 -8.61 3.29 -18.36
C LEU A 55 -7.51 3.85 -19.27
N ASN A 56 -6.38 3.15 -19.37
CA ASN A 56 -5.24 3.58 -20.17
C ASN A 56 -5.56 3.62 -21.67
N ARG A 57 -6.33 2.63 -22.17
CA ARG A 57 -6.78 2.57 -23.56
C ARG A 57 -7.71 3.73 -23.90
N PHE A 58 -8.59 4.08 -22.98
CA PHE A 58 -9.70 5.00 -23.22
C PHE A 58 -9.48 6.43 -22.68
N LEU A 59 -8.33 6.69 -22.06
CA LEU A 59 -7.96 7.98 -21.46
C LEU A 59 -8.03 9.17 -22.43
N VAL A 60 -7.75 8.94 -23.72
CA VAL A 60 -7.63 9.99 -24.74
C VAL A 60 -8.97 10.38 -25.38
N LEU A 61 -10.02 9.60 -25.12
CA LEU A 61 -11.33 9.78 -25.75
C LEU A 61 -12.14 10.88 -25.04
N PRO A 62 -12.51 11.98 -25.72
CA PRO A 62 -13.20 13.12 -25.09
C PRO A 62 -14.51 12.76 -24.38
N GLN A 63 -15.25 11.78 -24.90
CA GLN A 63 -16.51 11.33 -24.29
C GLN A 63 -16.34 10.71 -22.89
N ASN A 64 -15.12 10.31 -22.53
CA ASN A 64 -14.84 9.66 -21.24
C ASN A 64 -14.34 10.63 -20.17
N GLU A 65 -14.08 11.90 -20.52
CA GLU A 65 -13.44 12.86 -19.60
C GLU A 65 -14.19 12.98 -18.27
N ALA A 66 -15.51 13.11 -18.31
CA ALA A 66 -16.33 13.24 -17.10
C ALA A 66 -16.16 12.03 -16.16
N ALA A 67 -16.26 10.81 -16.69
CA ALA A 67 -16.14 9.60 -15.89
C ALA A 67 -14.71 9.40 -15.34
N ILE A 68 -13.69 9.79 -16.11
CA ILE A 68 -12.30 9.73 -15.66
C ILE A 68 -12.04 10.77 -14.56
N THR A 69 -12.55 11.99 -14.72
CA THR A 69 -12.48 13.05 -13.70
C THR A 69 -13.20 12.63 -12.43
N GLU A 70 -14.37 11.98 -12.51
CA GLU A 70 -15.05 11.42 -11.34
C GLU A 70 -14.20 10.35 -10.65
N THR A 71 -13.57 9.46 -11.41
CA THR A 71 -12.74 8.38 -10.89
C THR A 71 -11.52 8.90 -10.15
N PHE A 72 -10.83 9.90 -10.70
CA PHE A 72 -9.69 10.53 -10.01
C PHE A 72 -10.10 11.57 -8.97
N GLY A 73 -11.31 12.12 -9.03
CA GLY A 73 -11.76 13.22 -8.18
C GLY A 73 -11.17 14.58 -8.56
N SER A 74 -10.42 14.68 -9.65
CA SER A 74 -9.84 15.92 -10.16
C SER A 74 -9.60 15.84 -11.67
N ASP A 75 -9.29 16.96 -12.30
CA ASP A 75 -8.90 17.05 -13.72
C ASP A 75 -7.38 16.84 -13.94
N ASP A 76 -6.60 16.64 -12.87
CA ASP A 76 -5.13 16.54 -12.93
C ASP A 76 -4.65 15.37 -13.79
N TRP A 77 -5.47 14.35 -13.98
CA TRP A 77 -5.17 13.22 -14.84
C TRP A 77 -4.93 13.61 -16.30
N LYS A 78 -5.48 14.76 -16.75
CA LYS A 78 -5.35 15.26 -18.13
C LYS A 78 -3.88 15.44 -18.55
N LYS A 79 -2.97 15.71 -17.60
CA LYS A 79 -1.53 15.82 -17.86
C LYS A 79 -0.87 14.52 -18.35
N PHE A 80 -1.54 13.38 -18.20
CA PHE A 80 -1.03 12.07 -18.63
C PHE A 80 -1.56 11.66 -20.02
N LYS A 81 -2.44 12.45 -20.66
CA LYS A 81 -3.09 12.10 -21.94
C LYS A 81 -2.13 11.83 -23.09
N ASP A 82 -0.99 12.51 -23.11
CA ASP A 82 -0.01 12.39 -24.20
C ASP A 82 1.29 11.70 -23.74
N VAL A 83 1.31 11.20 -22.50
CA VAL A 83 2.48 10.54 -21.93
C VAL A 83 2.53 9.08 -22.39
N PRO A 84 3.61 8.63 -23.04
CA PRO A 84 3.79 7.21 -23.37
C PRO A 84 4.02 6.39 -22.09
N ASN A 85 3.59 5.12 -22.09
CA ASN A 85 3.81 4.18 -20.98
C ASN A 85 3.34 4.71 -19.60
N ARG A 86 2.26 5.50 -19.58
CA ARG A 86 1.71 6.21 -18.40
C ARG A 86 1.05 5.35 -17.33
N GLU A 87 0.98 4.03 -17.48
CA GLU A 87 0.24 3.14 -16.58
C GLU A 87 0.64 3.33 -15.11
N SER A 88 1.95 3.32 -14.84
CA SER A 88 2.52 3.50 -13.51
C SER A 88 2.22 4.88 -12.92
N MET A 89 2.12 5.92 -13.77
CA MET A 89 1.76 7.27 -13.36
C MET A 89 0.28 7.40 -13.02
N LEU A 90 -0.59 6.71 -13.77
CA LEU A 90 -2.03 6.70 -13.51
C LEU A 90 -2.35 6.02 -12.18
N ILE A 91 -1.77 4.85 -11.90
CA ILE A 91 -1.97 4.18 -10.61
C ILE A 91 -1.37 4.97 -9.44
N ALA A 92 -0.19 5.58 -9.62
CA ALA A 92 0.40 6.44 -8.60
C ALA A 92 -0.49 7.67 -8.34
N HIS A 93 -1.05 8.28 -9.38
CA HIS A 93 -1.99 9.38 -9.24
C HIS A 93 -3.29 8.97 -8.54
N TYR A 94 -3.83 7.80 -8.87
CA TYR A 94 -5.02 7.27 -8.20
C TYR A 94 -4.78 7.05 -6.70
N ARG A 95 -3.61 6.47 -6.34
CA ARG A 95 -3.20 6.33 -4.94
C ARG A 95 -3.12 7.68 -4.23
N ASP A 96 -2.47 8.66 -4.86
CA ASP A 96 -2.35 10.01 -4.32
C ASP A 96 -3.73 10.65 -4.05
N GLN A 97 -4.72 10.41 -4.91
CA GLN A 97 -6.08 10.90 -4.72
C GLN A 97 -6.80 10.19 -3.58
N LEU A 98 -6.63 8.86 -3.45
CA LEU A 98 -7.15 8.12 -2.30
C LEU A 98 -6.59 8.65 -0.96
N GLU A 99 -5.29 8.98 -0.93
CA GLU A 99 -4.66 9.52 0.28
C GLU A 99 -5.09 10.97 0.55
N LYS A 100 -4.96 11.86 -0.44
CA LYS A 100 -5.11 13.31 -0.26
C LYS A 100 -6.56 13.77 -0.31
N TYR A 101 -7.35 13.24 -1.25
CA TYR A 101 -8.73 13.66 -1.44
C TYR A 101 -9.69 12.85 -0.57
N ALA A 102 -9.56 11.51 -0.58
CA ALA A 102 -10.43 10.64 0.21
C ALA A 102 -9.99 10.52 1.69
N GLY A 103 -8.77 10.94 2.03
CA GLY A 103 -8.28 10.98 3.41
C GLY A 103 -7.91 9.60 3.96
N ILE A 104 -7.49 8.68 3.09
CA ILE A 104 -7.06 7.33 3.48
C ILE A 104 -5.60 7.36 3.92
N LYS A 105 -5.31 6.92 5.15
CA LYS A 105 -3.96 6.96 5.72
C LYS A 105 -3.01 5.93 5.11
N TYR A 106 -3.52 4.75 4.77
CA TYR A 106 -2.71 3.66 4.23
C TYR A 106 -3.35 3.12 2.96
N VAL A 107 -2.67 3.30 1.83
CA VAL A 107 -3.07 2.70 0.55
C VAL A 107 -2.03 1.68 0.10
N ARG A 108 -2.50 0.55 -0.39
CA ARG A 108 -1.68 -0.50 -1.01
C ARG A 108 -2.23 -0.88 -2.36
N THR A 109 -1.34 -0.99 -3.33
CA THR A 109 -1.66 -1.39 -4.70
C THR A 109 -1.07 -2.76 -4.96
N PHE A 110 -1.83 -3.59 -5.65
CA PHE A 110 -1.45 -4.96 -5.99
C PHE A 110 -1.72 -5.16 -7.47
N THR A 111 -0.70 -5.40 -8.29
CA THR A 111 -0.91 -5.60 -9.73
C THR A 111 -1.24 -7.06 -10.02
N ILE A 112 -2.29 -7.27 -10.80
CA ILE A 112 -2.62 -8.56 -11.40
C ILE A 112 -2.18 -8.54 -12.86
N VAL A 113 -1.37 -9.52 -13.26
CA VAL A 113 -0.89 -9.67 -14.64
C VAL A 113 -1.56 -10.85 -15.32
N ASN A 114 -1.81 -10.71 -16.61
CA ASN A 114 -2.31 -11.81 -17.43
C ASN A 114 -1.22 -12.78 -17.88
N ARG A 115 -1.65 -13.82 -18.60
CA ARG A 115 -0.79 -14.84 -19.22
C ARG A 115 0.24 -14.28 -20.20
N HIS A 116 0.09 -13.03 -20.64
CA HIS A 116 1.00 -12.32 -21.53
C HIS A 116 1.88 -11.30 -20.79
N ASN A 117 1.97 -11.36 -19.45
CA ASN A 117 2.78 -10.47 -18.63
C ASN A 117 2.40 -8.98 -18.71
N LYS A 118 1.19 -8.66 -19.16
CA LYS A 118 0.63 -7.30 -19.14
C LYS A 118 -0.25 -7.14 -17.89
N SER A 119 -0.21 -5.98 -17.24
CA SER A 119 -1.12 -5.64 -16.15
C SER A 119 -2.56 -5.63 -16.68
N ASP A 120 -3.43 -6.47 -16.11
CA ASP A 120 -4.86 -6.43 -16.43
C ASP A 120 -5.55 -5.37 -15.56
N TYR A 121 -5.33 -5.44 -14.24
CA TYR A 121 -5.89 -4.50 -13.27
C TYR A 121 -5.03 -4.42 -12.01
N TYR A 122 -5.29 -3.40 -11.20
CA TYR A 122 -4.71 -3.26 -9.86
C TYR A 122 -5.80 -3.47 -8.82
N LEU A 123 -5.53 -4.29 -7.81
CA LEU A 123 -6.32 -4.29 -6.58
C LEU A 123 -5.75 -3.20 -5.66
N VAL A 124 -6.60 -2.29 -5.21
CA VAL A 124 -6.20 -1.17 -4.35
C VAL A 124 -6.90 -1.29 -3.00
N PHE A 125 -6.14 -1.53 -1.95
CA PHE A 125 -6.63 -1.56 -0.58
C PHE A 125 -6.39 -0.22 0.11
N GLY A 126 -7.43 0.34 0.71
CA GLY A 126 -7.37 1.57 1.49
C GLY A 126 -7.91 1.37 2.90
N THR A 127 -7.12 1.74 3.91
CA THR A 127 -7.52 1.67 5.32
C THR A 127 -6.96 2.84 6.13
N ASN A 128 -7.68 3.20 7.20
CA ASN A 128 -7.22 4.12 8.24
C ASN A 128 -6.72 3.40 9.50
N SER A 129 -6.76 2.06 9.50
CA SER A 129 -6.37 1.21 10.61
C SER A 129 -5.01 0.55 10.35
N GLU A 130 -4.04 0.76 11.24
CA GLU A 130 -2.76 0.05 11.17
C GLU A 130 -2.96 -1.48 11.34
N THR A 131 -3.95 -1.87 12.15
CA THR A 131 -4.32 -3.29 12.30
C THR A 131 -4.88 -3.84 11.00
N GLY A 132 -5.74 -3.08 10.31
CA GLY A 132 -6.26 -3.42 8.99
C GLY A 132 -5.16 -3.61 7.95
N LEU A 133 -4.19 -2.68 7.92
CA LEU A 133 -3.01 -2.79 7.07
C LEU A 133 -2.22 -4.07 7.37
N SER A 134 -1.93 -4.35 8.64
CA SER A 134 -1.20 -5.56 9.06
C SER A 134 -1.94 -6.82 8.62
N LYS A 135 -3.27 -6.88 8.80
CA LYS A 135 -4.10 -8.04 8.42
C LYS A 135 -4.18 -8.22 6.91
N MET A 136 -4.28 -7.14 6.14
CA MET A 136 -4.22 -7.23 4.68
C MET A 136 -2.85 -7.75 4.23
N LYS A 137 -1.74 -7.25 4.80
CA LYS A 137 -0.40 -7.78 4.50
C LYS A 137 -0.29 -9.26 4.83
N ASP A 138 -0.78 -9.69 6.00
CA ASP A 138 -0.80 -11.10 6.37
C ASP A 138 -1.58 -11.96 5.38
N ALA A 139 -2.74 -11.47 4.90
CA ALA A 139 -3.55 -12.16 3.91
C ALA A 139 -2.81 -12.27 2.57
N MET A 140 -2.19 -11.18 2.10
CA MET A 140 -1.43 -11.17 0.83
C MET A 140 -0.25 -12.14 0.86
N TRP A 141 0.53 -12.14 1.95
CA TRP A 141 1.64 -13.09 2.14
C TRP A 141 1.20 -14.56 2.22
N LYS A 142 -0.08 -14.85 2.50
CA LYS A 142 -0.62 -16.23 2.49
C LYS A 142 -1.11 -16.65 1.12
N VAL A 143 -1.78 -15.74 0.41
CA VAL A 143 -2.31 -15.99 -0.93
C VAL A 143 -1.18 -16.19 -1.92
N ASP A 144 -0.04 -15.55 -1.66
CA ASP A 144 1.16 -15.74 -2.45
C ASP A 144 2.43 -15.66 -1.58
N PRO A 145 2.87 -16.81 -1.05
CA PRO A 145 4.10 -16.91 -0.26
C PRO A 145 5.33 -16.42 -1.04
N SER A 146 5.24 -16.51 -2.37
CA SER A 146 6.26 -16.14 -3.31
C SER A 146 6.13 -14.71 -3.82
N GLY A 147 5.04 -13.99 -3.53
CA GLY A 147 4.61 -12.76 -4.25
C GLY A 147 4.94 -12.71 -5.74
N SER A 148 4.62 -13.80 -6.43
CA SER A 148 4.63 -14.01 -7.88
C SER A 148 3.40 -13.48 -8.64
N PHE A 149 2.30 -13.07 -8.00
CA PHE A 149 1.54 -11.96 -8.57
C PHE A 149 2.53 -10.80 -8.62
N ARG A 150 2.64 -10.06 -9.73
CA ARG A 150 3.57 -8.93 -9.80
C ARG A 150 3.08 -7.80 -8.91
N PHE A 151 3.07 -8.00 -7.59
CA PHE A 151 2.63 -7.07 -6.59
C PHE A 151 3.59 -5.88 -6.54
N SER A 152 3.42 -4.94 -7.46
CA SER A 152 4.05 -3.65 -7.30
C SER A 152 3.39 -2.95 -6.12
N ASP A 153 4.02 -2.98 -4.95
CA ASP A 153 3.88 -1.86 -4.03
C ASP A 153 4.53 -0.64 -4.72
N ALA A 154 3.79 -0.06 -5.66
CA ALA A 154 4.19 1.13 -6.43
C ALA A 154 4.34 2.36 -5.51
N THR A 155 4.12 2.20 -4.20
CA THR A 155 4.38 3.19 -3.14
C THR A 155 5.85 3.33 -2.85
N TYR A 156 6.64 2.26 -3.00
CA TYR A 156 8.08 2.31 -2.73
C TYR A 156 8.91 2.62 -3.97
N ASN A 157 8.61 2.02 -5.14
CA ASN A 157 9.26 2.35 -6.41
C ASN A 157 8.40 1.92 -7.62
N SER A 158 7.92 2.88 -8.41
CA SER A 158 7.10 2.63 -9.62
C SER A 158 7.88 2.08 -10.81
N SER A 159 9.21 2.23 -10.82
CA SER A 159 10.11 1.79 -11.91
C SER A 159 10.76 0.42 -11.68
N GLN A 160 10.68 -0.11 -10.45
CA GLN A 160 11.07 -1.48 -10.11
C GLN A 160 10.03 -2.10 -9.17
N PRO A 161 8.95 -2.67 -9.71
CA PRO A 161 8.00 -3.46 -8.96
C PRO A 161 8.72 -4.55 -8.16
N LEU A 162 8.46 -4.62 -6.86
CA LEU A 162 8.84 -5.76 -6.03
C LEU A 162 8.10 -7.00 -6.51
N LEU A 163 8.81 -7.94 -7.12
CA LEU A 163 8.41 -9.34 -7.04
C LEU A 163 8.74 -9.76 -5.61
N PHE A 164 7.78 -10.33 -4.88
CA PHE A 164 8.23 -11.08 -3.72
C PHE A 164 8.88 -12.37 -4.26
N GLU A 165 9.56 -13.12 -3.40
CA GLU A 165 10.09 -14.46 -3.73
C GLU A 165 9.61 -15.41 -2.64
N ASP A 166 9.64 -16.75 -2.87
CA ASP A 166 9.25 -17.79 -1.89
C ASP A 166 9.94 -17.60 -0.52
N ILE A 167 11.09 -16.92 -0.54
CA ILE A 167 11.83 -16.47 0.62
C ILE A 167 11.87 -14.94 0.56
N PRO A 168 11.41 -14.22 1.61
CA PRO A 168 11.52 -12.77 1.66
C PRO A 168 12.98 -12.33 1.46
N ASP A 169 13.22 -11.35 0.58
CA ASP A 169 14.54 -10.74 0.43
C ASP A 169 14.89 -9.89 1.66
N PHE A 170 15.42 -10.58 2.68
CA PHE A 170 15.88 -9.96 3.91
C PHE A 170 17.06 -9.00 3.68
N ASN A 171 17.80 -9.12 2.58
CA ASN A 171 18.89 -8.18 2.28
C ASN A 171 18.31 -6.84 1.85
N ARG A 172 17.21 -6.84 1.09
CA ARG A 172 16.49 -5.62 0.76
C ARG A 172 15.92 -4.94 2.00
N LEU A 173 15.26 -5.70 2.88
CA LEU A 173 14.76 -5.13 4.14
C LEU A 173 15.91 -4.54 4.99
N ASN A 174 17.05 -5.24 5.06
CA ASN A 174 18.25 -4.75 5.74
C ASN A 174 18.72 -3.41 5.14
N LYS A 175 18.89 -3.35 3.81
CA LYS A 175 19.28 -2.11 3.12
C LYS A 175 18.33 -0.96 3.42
N SER A 176 17.01 -1.18 3.35
CA SER A 176 16.03 -0.14 3.65
C SER A 176 16.10 0.36 5.10
N ILE A 177 16.41 -0.52 6.06
CA ILE A 177 16.63 -0.12 7.46
C ILE A 177 17.91 0.71 7.59
N ILE A 178 19.02 0.28 6.98
CA ILE A 178 20.29 1.01 7.00
C ILE A 178 20.11 2.38 6.35
N GLU A 179 19.57 2.45 5.13
CA GLU A 179 19.35 3.70 4.39
C GLU A 179 18.59 4.74 5.21
N LYS A 180 17.59 4.31 5.98
CA LYS A 180 16.75 5.22 6.77
C LYS A 180 17.32 5.56 8.15
N TYR A 181 18.00 4.61 8.80
CA TYR A 181 18.33 4.70 10.22
C TYR A 181 19.83 4.66 10.53
N LYS A 182 20.72 4.62 9.53
CA LYS A 182 22.17 4.59 9.73
C LYS A 182 22.64 5.69 10.67
N GLY A 183 23.42 5.30 11.67
CA GLY A 183 23.97 6.16 12.72
C GLY A 183 23.00 6.53 13.84
N LEU A 184 21.70 6.20 13.71
CA LEU A 184 20.67 6.58 14.68
C LEU A 184 20.45 5.52 15.74
N GLU A 185 20.02 5.99 16.92
CA GLU A 185 19.43 5.15 17.96
C GLU A 185 17.91 5.12 17.78
N VAL A 186 17.34 3.93 17.70
CA VAL A 186 15.93 3.72 17.37
C VAL A 186 15.31 2.69 18.30
N LEU A 187 14.01 2.87 18.59
CA LEU A 187 13.23 1.83 19.25
C LEU A 187 12.88 0.74 18.24
N VAL A 188 12.86 -0.50 18.70
CA VAL A 188 12.42 -1.64 17.89
C VAL A 188 10.95 -1.47 17.47
N ASP A 189 10.12 -0.83 18.30
CA ASP A 189 8.72 -0.53 17.95
C ASP A 189 8.62 0.42 16.75
N ASP A 190 9.53 1.39 16.63
CA ASP A 190 9.59 2.30 15.47
C ASP A 190 10.03 1.56 14.20
N LEU A 191 10.96 0.62 14.33
CA LEU A 191 11.35 -0.27 13.24
C LEU A 191 10.18 -1.18 12.82
N GLU A 192 9.42 -1.73 13.77
CA GLU A 192 8.22 -2.53 13.47
C GLU A 192 7.16 -1.71 12.73
N SER A 193 6.96 -0.46 13.15
CA SER A 193 6.06 0.50 12.50
C SER A 193 6.52 0.81 11.08
N PHE A 194 7.81 1.12 10.89
CA PHE A 194 8.43 1.32 9.58
C PHE A 194 8.24 0.12 8.66
N VAL A 195 8.57 -1.09 9.14
CA VAL A 195 8.41 -2.32 8.36
C VAL A 195 6.94 -2.51 7.97
N ASN A 196 6.00 -2.27 8.88
CA ASN A 196 4.59 -2.44 8.59
C ASN A 196 4.05 -1.39 7.61
N ILE A 197 4.42 -0.12 7.78
CA ILE A 197 3.80 1.03 7.10
C ILE A 197 4.52 1.43 5.82
N GLU A 198 5.82 1.22 5.71
CA GLU A 198 6.61 1.76 4.59
C GLU A 198 7.25 0.69 3.72
N THR A 199 7.14 -0.59 4.13
CA THR A 199 7.68 -1.71 3.36
C THR A 199 6.61 -2.74 3.06
N SER A 200 6.93 -3.66 2.15
CA SER A 200 6.09 -4.81 1.84
C SER A 200 6.25 -5.98 2.83
N PHE A 201 7.27 -5.94 3.69
CA PHE A 201 7.59 -6.99 4.68
C PHE A 201 6.66 -6.95 5.90
N ARG A 202 6.49 -8.09 6.57
CA ARG A 202 5.69 -8.16 7.80
C ARG A 202 6.54 -7.89 9.04
N LYS A 203 5.90 -7.51 10.16
CA LYS A 203 6.60 -7.25 11.44
C LYS A 203 7.44 -8.46 11.88
N GLU A 204 6.98 -9.68 11.61
CA GLU A 204 7.66 -10.93 11.93
C GLU A 204 8.99 -11.10 11.18
N HIS A 205 9.14 -10.48 10.01
CA HIS A 205 10.38 -10.51 9.22
C HIS A 205 11.49 -9.68 9.86
N LEU A 206 11.14 -8.61 10.58
CA LEU A 206 12.11 -7.70 11.20
C LEU A 206 13.06 -8.45 12.14
N ARG A 207 12.54 -9.34 12.99
CA ARG A 207 13.35 -10.10 13.96
C ARG A 207 14.46 -10.90 13.28
N THR A 208 14.19 -11.46 12.10
CA THR A 208 15.17 -12.21 11.32
C THR A 208 16.27 -11.30 10.80
N VAL A 209 15.91 -10.10 10.33
CA VAL A 209 16.86 -9.09 9.83
C VAL A 209 17.71 -8.52 10.96
N LEU A 210 17.12 -8.09 12.08
CA LEU A 210 17.88 -7.56 13.22
C LEU A 210 18.91 -8.57 13.74
N LYS A 211 18.54 -9.87 13.77
CA LYS A 211 19.46 -10.95 14.13
C LYS A 211 20.61 -11.11 13.13
N LYS A 212 20.38 -10.89 11.83
CA LYS A 212 21.44 -10.90 10.82
C LYS A 212 22.37 -9.70 10.99
N MET A 213 21.81 -8.50 11.15
CA MET A 213 22.57 -7.25 11.35
C MET A 213 23.45 -7.30 12.61
N GLU A 214 22.94 -7.86 13.72
CA GLU A 214 23.70 -8.01 14.97
C GLU A 214 24.83 -9.06 14.85
N LYS A 215 24.75 -9.97 13.87
CA LYS A 215 25.78 -10.98 13.61
C LYS A 215 26.79 -10.56 12.54
N ALA A 216 26.50 -9.48 11.80
CA ALA A 216 27.33 -9.02 10.71
C ALA A 216 28.73 -8.64 11.21
N THR A 217 29.73 -8.74 10.33
CA THR A 217 31.10 -8.28 10.58
C THR A 217 31.53 -7.41 9.40
N PRO A 218 31.71 -6.08 9.58
CA PRO A 218 31.49 -5.32 10.81
C PRO A 218 30.02 -5.31 11.26
N LEU A 219 29.77 -5.00 12.55
CA LEU A 219 28.41 -4.96 13.11
C LEU A 219 27.57 -3.88 12.42
N GLU A 220 26.42 -4.28 11.88
CA GLU A 220 25.42 -3.37 11.30
C GLU A 220 24.40 -2.89 12.35
N LEU A 221 24.32 -3.58 13.50
CA LEU A 221 23.42 -3.26 14.60
C LEU A 221 24.07 -3.50 15.96
N ILE A 222 23.85 -2.58 16.90
CA ILE A 222 24.24 -2.69 18.31
C ILE A 222 22.98 -2.57 19.17
N VAL A 223 22.76 -3.53 20.09
CA VAL A 223 21.66 -3.43 21.06
C VAL A 223 22.12 -2.61 22.27
N LEU A 224 21.41 -1.52 22.57
CA LEU A 224 21.73 -0.61 23.67
C LEU A 224 20.97 -0.94 24.96
N SER A 225 19.79 -1.56 24.84
CA SER A 225 18.99 -1.98 25.99
C SER A 225 19.48 -3.29 26.61
N SER A 226 19.24 -3.45 27.92
CA SER A 226 19.39 -4.75 28.58
C SER A 226 18.36 -5.75 28.04
N ARG A 227 18.78 -7.01 27.86
CA ARG A 227 17.93 -8.09 27.35
C ARG A 227 18.22 -9.39 28.06
N LYS A 228 17.17 -10.18 28.28
CA LYS A 228 17.27 -11.48 28.97
C LYS A 228 17.99 -12.55 28.15
N LYS A 229 17.96 -12.47 26.82
CA LYS A 229 18.55 -13.45 25.90
C LYS A 229 19.17 -12.74 24.69
N LYS A 230 20.28 -13.25 24.17
CA LYS A 230 20.87 -12.74 22.92
C LYS A 230 19.92 -12.97 21.73
N TYR A 231 19.94 -12.05 20.77
CA TYR A 231 19.11 -12.11 19.55
C TYR A 231 17.59 -12.08 19.80
N THR A 232 17.19 -11.42 20.88
CA THR A 232 15.79 -11.05 21.13
C THR A 232 15.68 -9.54 21.24
N TYR A 233 14.59 -9.00 20.70
CA TYR A 233 14.31 -7.58 20.57
C TYR A 233 12.88 -7.36 21.11
N PRO A 234 12.69 -7.33 22.43
CA PRO A 234 11.37 -7.07 23.01
C PRO A 234 10.94 -5.63 22.73
N SER A 235 9.63 -5.35 22.83
CA SER A 235 9.09 -3.99 22.77
C SER A 235 9.79 -3.07 23.78
N GLY A 236 10.05 -1.82 23.39
CA GLY A 236 10.84 -0.84 24.12
C GLY A 236 12.37 -1.02 24.03
N CYS A 237 12.86 -2.04 23.32
CA CYS A 237 14.29 -2.23 23.11
C CYS A 237 14.86 -1.13 22.20
N LYS A 238 15.98 -0.51 22.60
CA LYS A 238 16.75 0.43 21.80
C LYS A 238 17.91 -0.26 21.09
N VAL A 239 18.08 0.06 19.82
CA VAL A 239 19.19 -0.41 18.98
C VAL A 239 19.83 0.78 18.26
N LYS A 240 21.11 0.69 17.97
CA LYS A 240 21.82 1.60 17.08
C LYS A 240 22.10 0.90 15.76
N ILE A 241 21.72 1.52 14.65
CA ILE A 241 22.03 1.04 13.31
C ILE A 241 23.35 1.70 12.87
N ASN A 242 24.30 0.92 12.37
CA ASN A 242 25.64 1.39 11.98
C ASN A 242 25.80 1.66 10.49
#